data_AF-A0A9N8DIS0-F1
#
_entry.id   AF-A0A9N8DIS0-F1
#
_cell.length_a   1.000
_cell.length_b   1.000
_cell.length_c   1.000
_cell.angle_alpha   90.00
_cell.angle_beta   90.00
_cell.angle_gamma   90.00
#
_symmetry.space_group_name_H-M   'P 1'
#
loop_
_entity.id
_entity.type
_entity.pdbx_description
1 polymer ?
#
loop_
_entity_poly.entity_id
_entity_poly.type
_entity_poly.pdbx_seq_one_letter_code
_entity_poly.pdbx_strand_id
1 'polypeptide(L)'
;MSEEQQHKKVWNEDLVRALRARHQQAWQQQKQSQHQWRQGAEAVEKIRKDIRLTKTGKIFNLDAKLLTKTVYEECVKIIKGQADIEPPGFSPLSEAELMHARDNTVNPYITNMQKNSGAYAILLAFYISGKDSLSKQEIIALGQQFCSSEMEANYFAGRLYGAWKSKDTLIRHGLITQHKTGASYIPNRGFRSNGKHTFSISEDGKRATRQMLQKWPDIDVQPGSASDGVSQGHAQSAATPTRGYSSSATPKKKSAKSGDDEKELLQWIQSATEGQQKMFKGLGKDRRICLHKLCDKLKGDNPGLELEHRSIDGAGTRRDLYITLRRKPAGLSLGGQPYPATPPTKKRQHTHPSGSGGHKLGASAKKPRSSGTAAASAALARFEQNTPNQSPDKGASLSPIPSHQIVELNDSDDEEEDRKPAAKPSTAVSAPPSLSPIPSHQIVELNDSEDEEEDRKPAAKPSTAVSAPPSLSSIPSHQMVD
;
A
#
# COMPACT_ATOMS: atom_id res chain seq x y z
N MET A 1 20.39 -27.39 15.68
CA MET A 1 19.66 -28.39 14.87
C MET A 1 20.64 -29.09 13.98
N SER A 2 20.58 -30.42 13.84
CA SER A 2 21.35 -31.09 12.80
C SER A 2 20.81 -30.73 11.41
N GLU A 3 21.66 -30.73 10.38
CA GLU A 3 21.24 -30.43 9.00
C GLU A 3 20.09 -31.35 8.54
N GLU A 4 20.07 -32.60 9.03
CA GLU A 4 19.02 -33.55 8.71
C GLU A 4 17.65 -33.16 9.30
N GLN A 5 17.64 -32.61 10.52
CA GLN A 5 16.42 -32.08 11.14
C GLN A 5 15.90 -30.87 10.38
N GLN A 6 16.80 -30.01 9.87
CA GLN A 6 16.43 -28.79 9.15
C GLN A 6 15.66 -29.07 7.85
N HIS A 7 15.99 -30.16 7.15
CA HIS A 7 15.33 -30.56 5.90
C HIS A 7 13.93 -31.16 6.08
N LYS A 8 13.64 -31.75 7.23
CA LYS A 8 12.33 -32.34 7.55
C LYS A 8 11.36 -31.32 8.17
N LYS A 9 11.89 -30.21 8.66
CA LYS A 9 11.14 -29.16 9.37
C LYS A 9 10.17 -28.42 8.45
N VAL A 10 8.94 -28.23 8.93
CA VAL A 10 7.94 -27.33 8.32
C VAL A 10 8.12 -25.94 8.94
N TRP A 11 8.34 -24.94 8.11
CA TRP A 11 8.77 -23.60 8.55
C TRP A 11 7.63 -22.59 8.72
N ASN A 12 6.38 -22.94 8.40
CA ASN A 12 5.26 -21.99 8.37
C ASN A 12 5.08 -21.25 9.72
N GLU A 13 4.96 -21.99 10.82
CA GLU A 13 4.74 -21.40 12.15
C GLU A 13 5.94 -20.58 12.65
N ASP A 14 7.16 -21.10 12.44
CA ASP A 14 8.38 -20.41 12.85
C ASP A 14 8.60 -19.11 12.09
N LEU A 15 8.30 -19.08 10.79
CA LEU A 15 8.37 -17.85 10.01
C LEU A 15 7.32 -16.84 10.46
N VAL A 16 6.09 -17.29 10.75
CA VAL A 16 5.05 -16.40 11.31
C VAL A 16 5.50 -15.85 12.66
N ARG A 17 6.04 -16.69 13.55
CA ARG A 17 6.60 -16.28 14.85
C ARG A 17 7.74 -15.27 14.67
N ALA A 18 8.69 -15.55 13.78
CA ALA A 18 9.84 -14.69 13.52
C ALA A 18 9.46 -13.32 12.96
N LEU A 19 8.46 -13.28 12.07
CA LEU A 19 7.94 -12.04 11.49
C LEU A 19 7.10 -11.24 12.50
N ARG A 20 6.34 -11.91 13.37
CA ARG A 20 5.62 -11.26 14.48
C ARG A 20 6.59 -10.67 15.51
N ALA A 21 7.67 -11.36 15.85
CA ALA A 21 8.71 -10.85 16.74
C ALA A 21 9.39 -9.59 16.15
N ARG A 22 9.75 -9.61 14.85
CA ARG A 22 10.30 -8.44 14.14
C ARG A 22 9.30 -7.30 14.04
N HIS A 23 8.02 -7.59 13.85
CA HIS A 23 6.95 -6.58 13.88
C HIS A 23 6.89 -5.89 15.24
N GLN A 24 6.84 -6.66 16.33
CA GLN A 24 6.78 -6.14 17.69
C GLN A 24 8.05 -5.36 18.07
N GLN A 25 9.23 -5.82 17.66
CA GLN A 25 10.48 -5.08 17.86
C GLN A 25 10.48 -3.76 17.07
N ALA A 26 10.06 -3.77 15.80
CA ALA A 26 9.96 -2.55 15.00
C ALA A 26 8.95 -1.57 15.58
N TRP A 27 7.88 -2.07 16.18
CA TRP A 27 6.86 -1.30 16.87
C TRP A 27 7.40 -0.64 18.14
N GLN A 28 8.10 -1.40 19.00
CA GLN A 28 8.80 -0.87 20.19
C GLN A 28 9.79 0.25 19.82
N GLN A 29 10.46 0.12 18.67
CA GLN A 29 11.42 1.09 18.15
C GLN A 29 10.76 2.23 17.35
N GLN A 30 9.42 2.26 17.25
CA GLN A 30 8.64 3.21 16.45
C GLN A 30 9.08 3.32 14.98
N LYS A 31 9.59 2.23 14.41
CA LYS A 31 10.06 2.17 13.03
C LYS A 31 8.90 2.00 12.06
N GLN A 32 8.94 2.73 10.95
CA GLN A 32 7.95 2.59 9.85
C GLN A 32 7.95 1.20 9.21
N SER A 33 9.02 0.41 9.38
CA SER A 33 9.10 -0.96 8.89
C SER A 33 8.17 -1.95 9.61
N GLN A 34 7.50 -1.56 10.70
CA GLN A 34 6.53 -2.42 11.36
C GLN A 34 5.45 -2.97 10.39
N HIS A 35 4.99 -2.15 9.44
CA HIS A 35 3.91 -2.53 8.51
C HIS A 35 4.32 -3.67 7.57
N GLN A 36 5.56 -3.64 7.05
CA GLN A 36 6.04 -4.69 6.15
C GLN A 36 6.15 -6.05 6.88
N TRP A 37 6.54 -6.05 8.16
CA TRP A 37 6.66 -7.27 8.94
C TRP A 37 5.30 -7.88 9.26
N ARG A 38 4.31 -7.05 9.63
CA ARG A 38 2.92 -7.47 9.80
C ARG A 38 2.35 -8.08 8.52
N GLN A 39 2.46 -7.37 7.39
CA GLN A 39 1.99 -7.87 6.10
C GLN A 39 2.72 -9.16 5.68
N GLY A 40 4.02 -9.25 5.98
CA GLY A 40 4.81 -10.46 5.79
C GLY A 40 4.25 -11.65 6.56
N ALA A 41 3.97 -11.48 7.86
CA ALA A 41 3.40 -12.53 8.70
C ALA A 41 2.03 -12.99 8.18
N GLU A 42 1.13 -12.04 7.88
CA GLU A 42 -0.20 -12.34 7.32
C GLU A 42 -0.12 -13.04 5.95
N ALA A 43 0.88 -12.69 5.13
CA ALA A 43 1.11 -13.32 3.83
C ALA A 43 1.61 -14.76 3.98
N VAL A 44 2.54 -15.02 4.92
CA VAL A 44 3.03 -16.38 5.21
C VAL A 44 1.91 -17.24 5.81
N GLU A 45 1.10 -16.69 6.70
CA GLU A 45 -0.04 -17.38 7.32
C GLU A 45 -1.10 -17.83 6.29
N LYS A 46 -1.23 -17.09 5.17
CA LYS A 46 -2.12 -17.47 4.04
C LYS A 46 -1.55 -18.60 3.17
N ILE A 47 -0.27 -18.94 3.29
CA ILE A 47 0.35 -20.02 2.51
C ILE A 47 -0.11 -21.36 3.10
N ARG A 48 -1.10 -21.99 2.45
CA ARG A 48 -1.65 -23.30 2.84
C ARG A 48 -0.70 -24.48 2.67
N LYS A 49 0.42 -24.30 1.96
CA LYS A 49 1.39 -25.36 1.65
C LYS A 49 2.55 -25.29 2.62
N ASP A 50 3.10 -26.46 2.97
CA ASP A 50 4.28 -26.53 3.82
C ASP A 50 5.50 -25.91 3.16
N ILE A 51 6.12 -24.97 3.86
CA ILE A 51 7.39 -24.35 3.50
C ILE A 51 8.50 -25.25 4.03
N ARG A 52 9.35 -25.76 3.13
CA ARG A 52 10.41 -26.72 3.46
C ARG A 52 11.71 -26.37 2.75
N LEU A 53 12.83 -26.71 3.38
CA LEU A 53 14.19 -26.62 2.81
C LEU A 53 14.60 -28.00 2.28
N THR A 54 14.96 -28.11 1.01
CA THR A 54 15.49 -29.37 0.47
C THR A 54 16.97 -29.54 0.77
N LYS A 55 17.46 -30.79 0.67
CA LYS A 55 18.90 -31.14 0.77
C LYS A 55 19.80 -30.33 -0.18
N THR A 56 19.24 -29.82 -1.28
CA THR A 56 19.94 -28.96 -2.25
C THR A 56 20.00 -27.49 -1.84
N GLY A 57 19.48 -27.11 -0.68
CA GLY A 57 19.40 -25.73 -0.20
C GLY A 57 18.29 -24.89 -0.86
N LYS A 58 17.40 -25.52 -1.64
CA LYS A 58 16.27 -24.84 -2.29
C LYS A 58 15.06 -24.80 -1.36
N ILE A 59 14.39 -23.65 -1.30
CA ILE A 59 13.18 -23.44 -0.49
C ILE A 59 11.96 -23.66 -1.38
N PHE A 60 11.02 -24.50 -0.92
CA PHE A 60 9.76 -24.77 -1.62
C PHE A 60 8.60 -24.02 -0.96
N ASN A 61 7.60 -23.66 -1.77
CA ASN A 61 6.34 -23.02 -1.37
C ASN A 61 6.44 -21.63 -0.72
N LEU A 62 7.63 -21.04 -0.60
CA LEU A 62 7.79 -19.63 -0.25
C LEU A 62 7.64 -18.75 -1.49
N ASP A 63 6.50 -18.07 -1.64
CA ASP A 63 6.23 -17.25 -2.82
C ASP A 63 6.86 -15.85 -2.71
N ALA A 64 7.88 -15.61 -3.54
CA ALA A 64 8.56 -14.31 -3.64
C ALA A 64 7.65 -13.16 -4.12
N LYS A 65 6.50 -13.46 -4.74
CA LYS A 65 5.56 -12.43 -5.22
C LYS A 65 4.62 -11.91 -4.13
N LEU A 66 4.38 -12.71 -3.09
CA LEU A 66 3.50 -12.34 -1.98
C LEU A 66 4.22 -11.49 -0.93
N LEU A 67 5.55 -11.61 -0.84
CA LEU A 67 6.37 -10.95 0.16
C LEU A 67 7.15 -9.79 -0.45
N THR A 68 7.43 -8.76 0.36
CA THR A 68 8.40 -7.73 -0.04
C THR A 68 9.79 -8.36 -0.11
N LYS A 69 10.67 -7.79 -0.95
CA LYS A 69 12.05 -8.30 -1.11
C LYS A 69 12.77 -8.47 0.23
N THR A 70 12.66 -7.49 1.12
CA THR A 70 13.29 -7.50 2.45
C THR A 70 12.73 -8.61 3.34
N VAL A 71 11.40 -8.80 3.38
CA VAL A 71 10.77 -9.86 4.17
C VAL A 71 11.14 -11.24 3.62
N TYR A 72 11.15 -11.39 2.30
CA TYR A 72 11.53 -12.63 1.64
C TYR A 72 12.99 -13.01 1.96
N GLU A 73 13.93 -12.07 1.80
CA GLU A 73 15.35 -12.29 2.12
C GLU A 73 15.55 -12.68 3.58
N GLU A 74 14.82 -12.08 4.50
CA GLU A 74 14.88 -12.41 5.92
C GLU A 74 14.32 -13.82 6.20
N CYS A 75 13.19 -14.19 5.60
CA CYS A 75 12.65 -15.55 5.70
C CYS A 75 13.65 -16.58 5.19
N VAL A 76 14.33 -16.29 4.07
CA VAL A 76 15.38 -17.16 3.50
C VAL A 76 16.55 -17.31 4.48
N LYS A 77 17.00 -16.22 5.13
CA LYS A 77 18.07 -16.29 6.13
C LYS A 77 17.68 -17.16 7.33
N ILE A 78 16.46 -17.01 7.84
CA ILE A 78 15.95 -17.81 8.96
C ILE A 78 15.90 -19.29 8.59
N ILE A 79 15.33 -19.63 7.44
CA ILE A 79 15.23 -21.03 6.98
C ILE A 79 16.62 -21.65 6.81
N LYS A 80 17.60 -20.87 6.36
CA LYS A 80 19.01 -21.31 6.21
C LYS A 80 19.80 -21.30 7.51
N GLY A 81 19.22 -20.87 8.64
CA GLY A 81 19.93 -20.77 9.91
C GLY A 81 20.96 -19.63 9.97
N GLN A 82 20.84 -18.63 9.09
CA GLN A 82 21.69 -17.44 9.06
C GLN A 82 21.14 -16.28 9.90
N ALA A 83 19.89 -16.40 10.35
CA ALA A 83 19.24 -15.44 11.23
C ALA A 83 18.39 -16.19 12.25
N ASP A 84 18.34 -15.68 13.47
CA ASP A 84 17.54 -16.25 14.54
C ASP A 84 16.04 -16.02 14.30
N ILE A 85 15.22 -16.94 14.82
CA ILE A 85 13.75 -16.82 14.81
C ILE A 85 13.37 -15.53 15.55
N GLU A 86 13.92 -15.33 16.74
CA GLU A 86 13.75 -14.10 17.52
C GLU A 86 14.94 -13.17 17.24
N PRO A 87 14.71 -11.93 16.76
CA PRO A 87 15.81 -11.04 16.44
C PRO A 87 16.57 -10.62 17.72
N PRO A 88 17.87 -10.31 17.62
CA PRO A 88 18.67 -9.97 18.79
C PRO A 88 18.10 -8.76 19.53
N GLY A 89 18.01 -8.85 20.86
CA GLY A 89 17.42 -7.83 21.72
C GLY A 89 15.89 -7.79 21.71
N PHE A 90 15.22 -8.77 21.10
CA PHE A 90 13.77 -8.93 21.23
C PHE A 90 13.42 -9.44 22.62
N SER A 91 12.64 -8.65 23.36
CA SER A 91 11.96 -9.09 24.56
C SER A 91 10.46 -9.20 24.26
N PRO A 92 9.85 -10.39 24.36
CA PRO A 92 8.42 -10.54 24.15
C PRO A 92 7.69 -9.76 25.23
N LEU A 93 6.92 -8.75 24.84
CA LEU A 93 5.99 -8.09 25.77
C LEU A 93 4.92 -9.09 26.17
N SER A 94 4.58 -9.10 27.45
CA SER A 94 3.38 -9.77 27.93
C SER A 94 2.15 -9.21 27.22
N GLU A 95 1.07 -9.99 27.15
CA GLU A 95 -0.17 -9.56 26.50
C GLU A 95 -0.73 -8.28 27.13
N ALA A 96 -0.63 -8.15 28.47
CA ALA A 96 -1.03 -6.95 29.19
C ALA A 96 -0.18 -5.72 28.79
N GLU A 97 1.15 -5.86 28.74
CA GLU A 97 2.03 -4.78 28.26
C GLU A 97 1.74 -4.43 26.81
N LEU A 98 1.43 -5.42 25.97
CA LEU A 98 1.09 -5.22 24.57
C LEU A 98 -0.22 -4.44 24.42
N MET A 99 -1.22 -4.71 25.27
CA MET A 99 -2.46 -3.93 25.32
C MET A 99 -2.22 -2.49 25.81
N HIS A 100 -1.55 -2.31 26.94
CA HIS A 100 -1.24 -0.99 27.48
C HIS A 100 -0.42 -0.15 26.52
N ALA A 101 0.62 -0.76 25.96
CA ALA A 101 1.50 -0.07 25.06
C ALA A 101 0.77 0.23 23.73
N ARG A 102 -0.15 -0.64 23.27
CA ARG A 102 -1.01 -0.34 22.10
C ARG A 102 -1.96 0.84 22.32
N ASP A 103 -2.50 1.00 23.53
CA ASP A 103 -3.39 2.11 23.85
C ASP A 103 -2.64 3.44 24.01
N ASN A 104 -1.41 3.39 24.53
CA ASN A 104 -0.58 4.58 24.76
C ASN A 104 0.22 5.02 23.53
N THR A 105 0.45 4.14 22.56
CA THR A 105 1.30 4.48 21.41
C THR A 105 0.53 5.30 20.39
N VAL A 106 0.93 6.56 20.23
CA VAL A 106 0.45 7.41 19.13
C VAL A 106 0.88 6.77 17.82
N ASN A 107 -0.07 6.48 16.94
CA ASN A 107 0.25 5.89 15.64
C ASN A 107 1.16 6.86 14.87
N PRO A 108 2.40 6.48 14.48
CA PRO A 108 3.35 7.40 13.84
C PRO A 108 2.82 8.06 12.55
N TYR A 109 1.86 7.41 11.89
CA TYR A 109 1.19 7.96 10.73
C TYR A 109 0.31 9.17 11.09
N ILE A 110 -0.38 9.14 12.23
CA ILE A 110 -1.25 10.23 12.71
C ILE A 110 -0.43 11.46 13.11
N THR A 111 0.75 11.25 13.70
CA THR A 111 1.70 12.32 14.01
C THR A 111 2.08 13.12 12.77
N ASN A 112 2.27 12.44 11.63
CA ASN A 112 2.64 13.07 10.35
C ASN A 112 1.46 13.41 9.44
N MET A 113 0.23 13.08 9.86
CA MET A 113 -0.97 13.38 9.08
C MET A 113 -1.19 14.89 9.01
N GLN A 114 -1.69 15.36 7.87
CA GLN A 114 -2.06 16.77 7.63
C GLN A 114 -3.57 16.96 7.80
N LYS A 115 -3.97 18.06 8.45
CA LYS A 115 -5.37 18.51 8.52
C LYS A 115 -5.90 18.73 7.10
N ASN A 116 -7.16 18.38 6.86
CA ASN A 116 -7.82 18.48 5.56
C ASN A 116 -7.19 17.66 4.41
N SER A 117 -6.39 16.65 4.74
CA SER A 117 -5.86 15.68 3.77
C SER A 117 -6.90 14.61 3.42
N GLY A 118 -6.69 13.88 2.32
CA GLY A 118 -7.58 12.77 1.95
C GLY A 118 -7.65 11.65 3.00
N ALA A 119 -6.55 11.34 3.69
CA ALA A 119 -6.53 10.32 4.74
C ALA A 119 -7.36 10.77 5.96
N TYR A 120 -7.17 12.03 6.36
CA TYR A 120 -7.93 12.68 7.41
C TYR A 120 -9.43 12.68 7.11
N ALA A 121 -9.81 13.11 5.90
CA ALA A 121 -11.20 13.12 5.44
C ALA A 121 -11.85 11.73 5.44
N ILE A 122 -11.11 10.69 5.02
CA ILE A 122 -11.63 9.30 5.03
C ILE A 122 -11.89 8.82 6.45
N LEU A 123 -10.96 9.03 7.39
CA LEU A 123 -11.15 8.60 8.78
C LEU A 123 -12.30 9.36 9.45
N LEU A 124 -12.42 10.66 9.17
CA LEU A 124 -13.50 11.48 9.71
C LEU A 124 -14.87 11.08 9.15
N ALA A 125 -14.95 10.64 7.90
CA ALA A 125 -16.17 10.09 7.32
C ALA A 125 -16.69 8.87 8.09
N PHE A 126 -15.79 7.94 8.48
CA PHE A 126 -16.16 6.81 9.34
C PHE A 126 -16.66 7.27 10.71
N TYR A 127 -15.93 8.18 11.36
CA TYR A 127 -16.31 8.73 12.66
C TYR A 127 -17.71 9.35 12.67
N ILE A 128 -17.99 10.20 11.68
CA ILE A 128 -19.28 10.91 11.55
C ILE A 128 -20.42 9.94 11.29
N SER A 129 -20.18 8.96 10.41
CA SER A 129 -21.21 7.99 10.06
C SER A 129 -21.61 7.09 11.23
N GLY A 130 -20.71 6.90 12.20
CA GLY A 130 -20.85 5.88 13.25
C GLY A 130 -20.84 4.43 12.73
N LYS A 131 -20.67 4.21 11.42
CA LYS A 131 -20.68 2.88 10.79
C LYS A 131 -19.27 2.32 10.70
N ASP A 132 -19.16 1.02 10.95
CA ASP A 132 -17.89 0.31 10.80
C ASP A 132 -17.54 0.01 9.33
N SER A 133 -18.54 0.02 8.44
CA SER A 133 -18.32 -0.16 7.01
C SER A 133 -19.08 0.87 6.17
N LEU A 134 -18.40 1.39 5.15
CA LEU A 134 -18.93 2.36 4.20
C LEU A 134 -18.52 1.98 2.78
N SER A 135 -19.38 2.30 1.81
CA SER A 135 -19.03 2.26 0.40
C SER A 135 -18.10 3.43 0.02
N LYS A 136 -17.39 3.30 -1.10
CA LYS A 136 -16.58 4.39 -1.65
C LYS A 136 -17.36 5.71 -1.77
N GLN A 137 -18.60 5.65 -2.24
CA GLN A 137 -19.40 6.85 -2.51
C GLN A 137 -19.85 7.54 -1.21
N GLU A 138 -20.23 6.77 -0.19
CA GLU A 138 -20.56 7.33 1.13
C GLU A 138 -19.35 8.02 1.76
N ILE A 139 -18.15 7.41 1.68
CA ILE A 139 -16.92 8.01 2.21
C ILE A 139 -16.59 9.33 1.51
N ILE A 140 -16.76 9.38 0.18
CA ILE A 140 -16.52 10.61 -0.59
C ILE A 140 -17.53 11.69 -0.21
N ALA A 141 -18.82 11.35 -0.17
CA ALA A 141 -19.88 12.31 0.17
C ALA A 141 -19.66 12.92 1.57
N LEU A 142 -19.38 12.08 2.57
CA LEU A 142 -19.16 12.52 3.94
C LEU A 142 -17.80 13.23 4.13
N GLY A 143 -16.75 12.72 3.48
CA GLY A 143 -15.38 13.19 3.66
C GLY A 143 -15.04 14.45 2.87
N GLN A 144 -15.73 14.74 1.76
CA GLN A 144 -15.37 15.84 0.85
C GLN A 144 -15.35 17.20 1.54
N GLN A 145 -16.28 17.46 2.46
CA GLN A 145 -16.35 18.72 3.22
C GLN A 145 -15.13 18.94 4.14
N PHE A 146 -14.44 17.86 4.51
CA PHE A 146 -13.23 17.89 5.33
C PHE A 146 -11.96 17.72 4.50
N CYS A 147 -12.05 17.74 3.18
CA CYS A 147 -10.90 17.59 2.30
C CYS A 147 -10.64 18.89 1.54
N SER A 148 -9.43 19.42 1.64
CA SER A 148 -9.00 20.60 0.88
C SER A 148 -8.91 20.34 -0.63
N SER A 149 -8.87 19.07 -1.03
CA SER A 149 -8.78 18.62 -2.42
C SER A 149 -10.02 17.82 -2.80
N GLU A 150 -10.34 17.77 -4.08
CA GLU A 150 -11.38 16.86 -4.60
C GLU A 150 -11.00 15.41 -4.28
N MET A 151 -11.93 14.70 -3.66
CA MET A 151 -11.76 13.30 -3.28
C MET A 151 -11.74 12.40 -4.52
N GLU A 152 -12.67 12.61 -5.45
CA GLU A 152 -12.68 11.88 -6.72
C GLU A 152 -11.62 12.40 -7.71
N ALA A 153 -11.21 11.53 -8.63
CA ALA A 153 -10.35 11.94 -9.73
C ALA A 153 -11.19 12.72 -10.75
N ASN A 154 -10.76 13.94 -11.07
CA ASN A 154 -11.39 14.78 -12.08
C ASN A 154 -10.50 14.85 -13.32
N TYR A 155 -10.72 13.92 -14.25
CA TYR A 155 -9.94 13.82 -15.49
C TYR A 155 -10.15 15.03 -16.40
N PHE A 156 -11.33 15.65 -16.38
CA PHE A 156 -11.63 16.84 -17.18
C PHE A 156 -10.85 18.07 -16.69
N ALA A 157 -10.64 18.20 -15.38
CA ALA A 157 -9.79 19.23 -14.79
C ALA A 157 -8.28 18.89 -14.86
N GLY A 158 -7.89 17.83 -15.57
CA GLY A 158 -6.50 17.38 -15.67
C GLY A 158 -5.93 16.77 -14.38
N ARG A 159 -6.76 16.51 -13.37
CA ARG A 159 -6.36 15.93 -12.08
C ARG A 159 -6.45 14.41 -12.13
N LEU A 160 -5.32 13.78 -12.43
CA LEU A 160 -5.22 12.31 -12.56
C LEU A 160 -5.45 11.56 -11.24
N TYR A 161 -5.21 12.21 -10.09
CA TYR A 161 -5.35 11.59 -8.78
C TYR A 161 -6.10 12.54 -7.84
N GLY A 162 -7.28 12.11 -7.40
CA GLY A 162 -7.99 12.76 -6.30
C GLY A 162 -7.43 12.36 -4.93
N ALA A 163 -7.90 13.01 -3.87
CA ALA A 163 -7.50 12.74 -2.49
C ALA A 163 -7.88 11.33 -2.02
N TRP A 164 -8.82 10.65 -2.71
CA TRP A 164 -9.17 9.25 -2.49
C TRP A 164 -7.98 8.28 -2.57
N LYS A 165 -6.90 8.63 -3.28
CA LYS A 165 -5.67 7.83 -3.34
C LYS A 165 -5.07 7.57 -1.95
N SER A 166 -5.32 8.44 -0.97
CA SER A 166 -4.88 8.25 0.42
C SER A 166 -5.44 6.99 1.08
N LYS A 167 -6.53 6.38 0.55
CA LYS A 167 -7.03 5.09 1.02
C LYS A 167 -5.95 4.00 0.99
N ASP A 168 -5.06 4.02 -0.01
CA ASP A 168 -4.05 2.99 -0.18
C ASP A 168 -3.03 3.05 0.97
N THR A 169 -2.74 4.26 1.44
CA THR A 169 -1.91 4.50 2.61
C THR A 169 -2.62 4.02 3.88
N LEU A 170 -3.90 4.35 4.06
CA LEU A 170 -4.69 3.86 5.20
C LEU A 170 -4.77 2.32 5.25
N ILE A 171 -4.97 1.67 4.10
CA ILE A 171 -4.94 0.20 3.97
C ILE A 171 -3.56 -0.35 4.32
N ARG A 172 -2.49 0.28 3.81
CA ARG A 172 -1.11 -0.15 4.09
C ARG A 172 -0.78 -0.08 5.59
N HIS A 173 -1.28 0.94 6.29
CA HIS A 173 -1.13 1.09 7.73
C HIS A 173 -2.14 0.27 8.55
N GLY A 174 -3.03 -0.50 7.90
CA GLY A 174 -4.02 -1.33 8.57
C GLY A 174 -5.11 -0.55 9.30
N LEU A 175 -5.32 0.72 8.95
CA LEU A 175 -6.34 1.59 9.56
C LEU A 175 -7.72 1.36 8.96
N ILE A 176 -7.77 0.95 7.70
CA ILE A 176 -8.99 0.52 7.04
C ILE A 176 -8.70 -0.78 6.27
N THR A 177 -9.73 -1.59 6.07
CA THR A 177 -9.68 -2.80 5.26
C THR A 177 -10.56 -2.61 4.04
N GLN A 178 -10.07 -3.01 2.87
CA GLN A 178 -10.85 -2.98 1.64
C GLN A 178 -11.44 -4.36 1.38
N HIS A 179 -12.76 -4.44 1.33
CA HIS A 179 -13.50 -5.63 0.93
C HIS A 179 -13.90 -5.49 -0.53
N LYS A 180 -13.53 -6.49 -1.33
CA LYS A 180 -14.00 -6.60 -2.71
C LYS A 180 -15.16 -7.56 -2.67
N THR A 181 -16.38 -7.04 -2.84
CA THR A 181 -17.51 -7.91 -3.14
C THR A 181 -17.13 -8.69 -4.39
N GLY A 182 -17.11 -10.03 -4.29
CA GLY A 182 -16.79 -10.89 -5.43
C GLY A 182 -17.60 -10.47 -6.65
N ALA A 183 -17.01 -10.60 -7.83
CA ALA A 183 -17.74 -10.33 -9.05
C ALA A 183 -18.99 -11.22 -9.09
N SER A 184 -20.14 -10.63 -8.78
CA SER A 184 -21.40 -11.35 -8.81
C SER A 184 -21.75 -11.56 -10.27
N TYR A 185 -21.84 -12.82 -10.68
CA TYR A 185 -22.34 -13.17 -11.99
C TYR A 185 -23.83 -12.83 -12.01
N ILE A 186 -24.16 -11.73 -12.71
CA ILE A 186 -25.55 -11.39 -12.98
C ILE A 186 -25.90 -12.13 -14.29
N PRO A 187 -26.75 -13.17 -14.27
CA PRO A 187 -27.21 -13.82 -15.49
C PRO A 187 -27.81 -12.74 -16.41
N ASN A 188 -27.45 -12.77 -17.69
CA ASN A 188 -27.81 -11.82 -18.75
C ASN A 188 -27.06 -10.48 -18.83
N ARG A 189 -26.15 -10.13 -17.90
CA ARG A 189 -25.34 -8.88 -18.01
C ARG A 189 -23.83 -9.09 -18.19
N GLY A 190 -23.39 -10.34 -18.28
CA GLY A 190 -21.98 -10.69 -18.38
C GLY A 190 -21.19 -10.38 -17.11
N PHE A 191 -19.92 -10.73 -17.11
CA PHE A 191 -19.02 -10.53 -15.97
C PHE A 191 -18.65 -9.04 -15.86
N ARG A 192 -19.41 -8.27 -15.06
CA ARG A 192 -19.03 -6.89 -14.75
C ARG A 192 -18.06 -6.90 -13.58
N SER A 193 -16.79 -6.60 -13.84
CA SER A 193 -15.72 -6.54 -12.83
C SER A 193 -15.84 -5.36 -11.85
N ASN A 194 -16.90 -4.55 -11.93
CA ASN A 194 -17.13 -3.40 -11.05
C ASN A 194 -17.82 -3.85 -9.75
N GLY A 195 -17.24 -4.84 -9.07
CA GLY A 195 -17.70 -5.24 -7.75
C GLY A 195 -17.77 -4.02 -6.83
N LYS A 196 -18.85 -3.91 -6.05
CA LYS A 196 -18.98 -2.84 -5.06
C LYS A 196 -17.82 -2.95 -4.07
N HIS A 197 -17.01 -1.91 -3.99
CA HIS A 197 -15.95 -1.80 -2.99
C HIS A 197 -16.54 -1.24 -1.71
N THR A 198 -16.54 -2.06 -0.66
CA THR A 198 -16.83 -1.65 0.70
C THR A 198 -15.53 -1.54 1.47
N PHE A 199 -15.47 -0.60 2.38
CA PHE A 199 -14.32 -0.35 3.23
C PHE A 199 -14.79 -0.47 4.67
N SER A 200 -14.01 -1.11 5.53
CA SER A 200 -14.28 -1.16 6.95
C SER A 200 -13.17 -0.48 7.72
N ILE A 201 -13.50 0.28 8.76
CA ILE A 201 -12.50 0.81 9.68
C ILE A 201 -12.03 -0.31 10.62
N SER A 202 -10.73 -0.42 10.86
CA SER A 202 -10.20 -1.37 11.83
C SER A 202 -10.22 -0.79 13.24
N GLU A 203 -10.00 -1.62 14.26
CA GLU A 203 -9.86 -1.11 15.64
C GLU A 203 -8.67 -0.15 15.78
N ASP A 204 -7.58 -0.41 15.04
CA ASP A 204 -6.45 0.52 14.93
C ASP A 204 -6.87 1.84 14.26
N GLY A 205 -7.73 1.77 13.26
CA GLY A 205 -8.33 2.94 12.60
C GLY A 205 -9.19 3.76 13.55
N LYS A 206 -10.04 3.13 14.37
CA LYS A 206 -10.88 3.81 15.37
C LYS A 206 -10.02 4.53 16.40
N ARG A 207 -9.01 3.86 16.98
CA ARG A 207 -8.02 4.50 17.89
C ARG A 207 -7.28 5.65 17.22
N ALA A 208 -6.76 5.42 16.02
CA ALA A 208 -6.05 6.45 15.26
C ALA A 208 -6.93 7.66 14.97
N THR A 209 -8.23 7.46 14.76
CA THR A 209 -9.21 8.54 14.57
C THR A 209 -9.43 9.33 15.87
N ARG A 210 -9.50 8.68 17.03
CA ARG A 210 -9.54 9.37 18.33
C ARG A 210 -8.28 10.23 18.57
N GLN A 211 -7.10 9.67 18.33
CA GLN A 211 -5.82 10.41 18.41
C GLN A 211 -5.77 11.58 17.42
N MET A 212 -6.30 11.38 16.22
CA MET A 212 -6.41 12.41 15.18
C MET A 212 -7.31 13.58 15.63
N LEU A 213 -8.44 13.29 16.29
CA LEU A 213 -9.35 14.30 16.83
C LEU A 213 -8.72 15.07 18.01
N GLN A 214 -7.98 14.38 18.89
CA GLN A 214 -7.21 15.03 19.95
C GLN A 214 -6.16 16.02 19.39
N LYS A 215 -5.54 15.68 18.26
CA LYS A 215 -4.56 16.55 17.58
C LYS A 215 -5.19 17.82 17.00
N TRP A 216 -6.47 17.78 16.62
CA TRP A 216 -7.19 18.90 16.00
C TRP A 216 -8.59 19.05 16.61
N PRO A 217 -8.71 19.64 17.82
CA PRO A 217 -9.98 19.70 18.55
C PRO A 217 -11.02 20.65 17.94
N ASP A 218 -10.63 21.59 17.06
CA ASP A 218 -11.52 22.61 16.47
C ASP A 218 -12.60 22.07 15.51
N ILE A 219 -12.77 20.76 15.44
CA ILE A 219 -13.70 20.11 14.53
C ILE A 219 -15.05 20.06 15.26
N ASP A 220 -15.89 21.06 15.01
CA ASP A 220 -17.28 21.07 15.50
C ASP A 220 -18.11 20.06 14.70
N VAL A 221 -17.93 18.78 15.04
CA VAL A 221 -18.60 17.66 14.41
C VAL A 221 -19.27 16.88 15.52
N GLN A 222 -20.60 17.03 15.62
CA GLN A 222 -21.40 16.16 16.47
C GLN A 222 -21.45 14.74 15.86
N PRO A 223 -20.90 13.72 16.55
CA PRO A 223 -21.06 12.33 16.11
C PRO A 223 -22.54 11.95 16.16
N GLY A 224 -23.05 11.31 15.11
CA GLY A 224 -24.43 10.78 15.09
C GLY A 224 -25.52 11.74 14.65
N SER A 225 -25.22 13.00 14.30
CA SER A 225 -26.19 13.91 13.67
C SER A 225 -26.33 13.68 12.15
N ALA A 226 -26.15 12.43 11.71
CA ALA A 226 -26.60 11.99 10.40
C ALA A 226 -28.10 11.71 10.50
N SER A 227 -28.89 12.76 10.72
CA SER A 227 -30.34 12.68 10.56
C SER A 227 -30.64 12.16 9.15
N ASP A 228 -31.57 11.20 9.05
CA ASP A 228 -31.99 10.45 7.85
C ASP A 228 -32.55 11.30 6.68
N GLY A 229 -32.20 12.58 6.61
CA GLY A 229 -32.60 13.54 5.58
C GLY A 229 -31.75 13.53 4.31
N VAL A 230 -31.20 12.39 3.87
CA VAL A 230 -30.65 12.27 2.50
C VAL A 230 -31.82 12.16 1.52
N SER A 231 -32.52 13.28 1.36
CA SER A 231 -33.40 13.51 0.24
C SER A 231 -32.52 13.62 -1.00
N GLN A 232 -32.77 12.75 -1.99
CA GLN A 232 -32.13 12.76 -3.30
C GLN A 232 -32.42 14.09 -4.02
N GLY A 233 -31.64 15.13 -3.72
CA GLY A 233 -31.75 16.44 -4.35
C GLY A 233 -31.06 16.45 -5.71
N HIS A 234 -31.83 16.73 -6.75
CA HIS A 234 -31.39 17.08 -8.09
C HIS A 234 -30.25 18.10 -8.10
N ALA A 235 -29.31 17.91 -9.04
CA ALA A 235 -28.29 18.88 -9.39
C ALA A 235 -28.94 20.22 -9.77
N GLN A 236 -28.81 21.21 -8.89
CA GLN A 236 -29.00 22.61 -9.25
C GLN A 236 -27.68 23.34 -9.03
N SER A 237 -27.13 23.83 -10.13
CA SER A 237 -26.06 24.82 -10.18
C SER A 237 -26.45 26.02 -9.31
N ALA A 238 -25.72 26.24 -8.21
CA ALA A 238 -25.81 27.46 -7.43
C ALA A 238 -24.41 28.06 -7.28
N ALA A 239 -24.33 29.34 -7.64
CA ALA A 239 -23.16 30.18 -7.63
C ALA A 239 -22.53 30.25 -6.22
N THR A 240 -21.20 30.12 -6.18
CA THR A 240 -20.38 30.25 -4.98
C THR A 240 -20.24 31.71 -4.58
N PRO A 241 -20.49 32.08 -3.31
CA PRO A 241 -20.06 33.37 -2.77
C PRO A 241 -18.56 33.30 -2.43
N THR A 242 -17.78 34.14 -3.10
CA THR A 242 -16.33 34.33 -2.89
C THR A 242 -16.07 34.94 -1.50
N ARG A 243 -15.80 34.10 -0.50
CA ARG A 243 -15.30 34.53 0.82
C ARG A 243 -13.77 34.36 0.85
N GLY A 244 -13.07 35.49 0.79
CA GLY A 244 -11.61 35.55 0.77
C GLY A 244 -10.99 35.10 2.09
N TYR A 245 -10.39 33.92 2.10
CA TYR A 245 -9.38 33.54 3.08
C TYR A 245 -7.99 33.80 2.48
N SER A 246 -7.37 34.89 2.94
CA SER A 246 -5.97 35.20 2.69
C SER A 246 -5.10 34.22 3.48
N SER A 247 -4.68 33.14 2.83
CA SER A 247 -3.64 32.26 3.34
C SER A 247 -2.29 32.70 2.78
N SER A 248 -1.46 33.29 3.64
CA SER A 248 -0.03 33.50 3.40
C SER A 248 0.68 32.15 3.31
N ALA A 249 0.57 31.51 2.15
CA ALA A 249 1.34 30.33 1.80
C ALA A 249 2.74 30.77 1.36
N THR A 250 3.76 30.34 2.08
CA THR A 250 5.14 30.39 1.60
C THR A 250 5.22 29.71 0.22
N PRO A 251 5.91 30.31 -0.76
CA PRO A 251 5.88 29.84 -2.14
C PRO A 251 6.60 28.49 -2.24
N LYS A 252 5.82 27.40 -2.19
CA LYS A 252 6.28 26.11 -2.70
C LYS A 252 6.70 26.34 -4.14
N LYS A 253 8.01 26.19 -4.42
CA LYS A 253 8.62 26.19 -5.76
C LYS A 253 7.69 25.44 -6.71
N LYS A 254 6.90 26.19 -7.50
CA LYS A 254 6.09 25.64 -8.58
C LYS A 254 7.06 24.85 -9.44
N SER A 255 6.89 23.53 -9.51
CA SER A 255 7.66 22.69 -10.42
C SER A 255 7.64 23.37 -11.78
N ALA A 256 8.80 23.78 -12.26
CA ALA A 256 8.94 24.57 -13.47
C ALA A 256 8.22 23.86 -14.63
N LYS A 257 7.06 24.44 -14.98
CA LYS A 257 6.52 24.68 -16.32
C LYS A 257 6.52 23.50 -17.30
N SER A 258 5.42 22.75 -17.27
CA SER A 258 4.96 21.95 -18.42
C SER A 258 4.89 22.77 -19.72
N GLY A 259 4.68 24.09 -19.63
CA GLY A 259 4.61 24.97 -20.80
C GLY A 259 5.96 25.35 -21.41
N ASP A 260 7.08 25.22 -20.69
CA ASP A 260 8.40 25.49 -21.27
C ASP A 260 8.83 24.34 -22.19
N ASP A 261 8.50 23.09 -21.83
CA ASP A 261 8.77 21.89 -22.64
C ASP A 261 8.03 21.91 -23.98
N GLU A 262 6.77 22.35 -23.96
CA GLU A 262 5.95 22.44 -25.16
C GLU A 262 6.53 23.47 -26.13
N LYS A 263 6.89 24.65 -25.62
CA LYS A 263 7.55 25.69 -26.41
C LYS A 263 8.90 25.23 -26.93
N GLU A 264 9.70 24.57 -26.09
CA GLU A 264 11.01 24.03 -26.49
C GLU A 264 10.86 22.97 -27.58
N LEU A 265 9.88 22.06 -27.48
CA LEU A 265 9.64 21.02 -28.48
C LEU A 265 9.15 21.62 -29.81
N LEU A 266 8.20 22.55 -29.77
CA LEU A 266 7.68 23.23 -30.96
C LEU A 266 8.75 24.04 -31.68
N GLN A 267 9.54 24.82 -30.92
CA GLN A 267 10.65 25.59 -31.47
C GLN A 267 11.73 24.69 -32.09
N TRP A 268 12.02 23.55 -31.44
CA TRP A 268 12.94 22.56 -32.00
C TRP A 268 12.38 21.95 -33.30
N ILE A 269 11.12 21.53 -33.36
CA ILE A 269 10.51 20.98 -34.59
C ILE A 269 10.58 21.97 -35.76
N GLN A 270 10.40 23.26 -35.50
CA GLN A 270 10.46 24.30 -36.53
C GLN A 270 11.87 24.46 -37.12
N SER A 271 12.90 24.28 -36.31
CA SER A 271 14.32 24.48 -36.70
C SER A 271 15.04 23.20 -37.09
N ALA A 272 14.50 22.04 -36.69
CA ALA A 272 15.15 20.75 -36.87
C ALA A 272 15.02 20.23 -38.30
N THR A 273 16.12 19.65 -38.79
CA THR A 273 16.13 18.89 -40.04
C THR A 273 15.69 17.44 -39.79
N GLU A 274 15.21 16.78 -40.84
CA GLU A 274 14.84 15.37 -40.77
C GLU A 274 16.02 14.50 -40.28
N GLY A 275 15.72 13.56 -39.39
CA GLY A 275 16.70 12.69 -38.74
C GLY A 275 17.32 13.28 -37.47
N GLN A 276 17.15 14.57 -37.18
CA GLN A 276 17.65 15.15 -35.95
C GLN A 276 16.91 14.62 -34.72
N GLN A 277 17.63 14.60 -33.59
CA GLN A 277 17.13 14.12 -32.31
C GLN A 277 17.26 15.19 -31.22
N LYS A 278 16.19 15.39 -30.46
CA LYS A 278 16.17 16.20 -29.23
C LYS A 278 16.12 15.30 -28.02
N MET A 279 16.98 15.59 -27.04
CA MET A 279 17.02 14.90 -25.77
C MET A 279 16.51 15.80 -24.65
N PHE A 280 15.52 15.33 -23.92
CA PHE A 280 15.03 15.93 -22.68
C PHE A 280 15.58 15.12 -21.50
N LYS A 281 16.54 15.69 -20.78
CA LYS A 281 17.26 15.01 -19.69
C LYS A 281 16.51 15.09 -18.35
N GLY A 282 16.68 14.06 -17.53
CA GLY A 282 16.32 14.08 -16.11
C GLY A 282 14.82 14.21 -15.86
N LEU A 283 13.98 13.70 -16.77
CA LEU A 283 12.54 13.85 -16.68
C LEU A 283 11.95 13.00 -15.55
N GLY A 284 11.13 13.65 -14.73
CA GLY A 284 10.19 12.95 -13.83
C GLY A 284 9.11 12.23 -14.62
N LYS A 285 8.43 11.26 -13.97
CA LYS A 285 7.39 10.43 -14.60
C LYS A 285 6.30 11.27 -15.28
N ASP A 286 5.78 12.28 -14.60
CA ASP A 286 4.64 13.06 -15.10
C ASP A 286 5.05 13.95 -16.28
N ARG A 287 6.18 14.66 -16.18
CA ARG A 287 6.74 15.48 -17.28
C ARG A 287 7.00 14.64 -18.54
N ARG A 288 7.54 13.43 -18.38
CA ARG A 288 7.75 12.48 -19.49
C ARG A 288 6.42 12.04 -20.14
N ILE A 289 5.39 11.75 -19.34
CA ILE A 289 4.06 11.38 -19.86
C ILE A 289 3.46 12.55 -20.65
N CYS A 290 3.61 13.79 -20.18
CA CYS A 290 3.14 14.98 -20.90
C CYS A 290 3.84 15.13 -22.26
N LEU A 291 5.18 14.96 -22.31
CA LEU A 291 5.93 15.02 -23.57
C LEU A 291 5.52 13.93 -24.56
N HIS A 292 5.26 12.69 -24.12
CA HIS A 292 4.72 11.65 -25.00
C HIS A 292 3.38 12.03 -25.60
N LYS A 293 2.44 12.50 -24.77
CA LYS A 293 1.12 12.96 -25.24
C LYS A 293 1.22 14.13 -26.21
N LEU A 294 2.17 15.04 -25.97
CA LEU A 294 2.42 16.18 -26.86
C LEU A 294 2.94 15.71 -28.21
N CYS A 295 3.88 14.76 -28.27
CA CYS A 295 4.34 14.18 -29.53
C CYS A 295 3.19 13.52 -30.31
N ASP A 296 2.33 12.75 -29.63
CA ASP A 296 1.17 12.10 -30.27
C ASP A 296 0.16 13.12 -30.80
N LYS A 297 -0.10 14.20 -30.03
CA LYS A 297 -0.94 15.31 -30.47
C LYS A 297 -0.36 15.99 -31.72
N LEU A 298 0.93 16.30 -31.72
CA LEU A 298 1.59 16.97 -32.85
C LEU A 298 1.61 16.13 -34.13
N LYS A 299 1.72 14.80 -34.01
CA LYS A 299 1.52 13.87 -35.14
C LYS A 299 0.10 13.92 -35.69
N GLY A 300 -0.90 13.98 -34.81
CA GLY A 300 -2.31 14.10 -35.21
C GLY A 300 -2.60 15.42 -35.93
N ASP A 301 -2.06 16.52 -35.42
CA ASP A 301 -2.25 17.86 -35.97
C ASP A 301 -1.47 18.07 -37.29
N ASN A 302 -0.40 17.30 -37.53
CA ASN A 302 0.48 17.45 -38.70
C ASN A 302 0.72 16.09 -39.38
N PRO A 303 -0.09 15.67 -40.36
CA PRO A 303 -0.01 14.34 -40.97
C PRO A 303 1.29 14.04 -41.75
N GLY A 304 2.09 15.07 -42.06
CA GLY A 304 3.43 14.92 -42.65
C GLY A 304 4.55 14.79 -41.61
N LEU A 305 4.24 14.93 -40.32
CA LEU A 305 5.21 14.92 -39.22
C LEU A 305 5.19 13.57 -38.51
N GLU A 306 6.34 12.91 -38.43
CA GLU A 306 6.50 11.67 -37.68
C GLU A 306 7.52 11.88 -36.56
N LEU A 307 7.05 11.85 -35.30
CA LEU A 307 7.90 12.00 -34.11
C LEU A 307 8.15 10.64 -33.45
N GLU A 308 9.28 10.00 -33.70
CA GLU A 308 9.66 8.80 -32.96
C GLU A 308 10.19 9.18 -31.58
N HIS A 309 9.72 8.54 -30.51
CA HIS A 309 10.19 8.85 -29.16
C HIS A 309 10.57 7.61 -28.36
N ARG A 310 11.73 7.64 -27.71
CA ARG A 310 12.27 6.55 -26.90
C ARG A 310 12.67 7.07 -25.53
N SER A 311 12.14 6.45 -24.47
CA SER A 311 12.61 6.69 -23.12
C SER A 311 13.74 5.72 -22.79
N ILE A 312 14.84 6.25 -22.28
CA ILE A 312 15.99 5.46 -21.80
C ILE A 312 16.07 5.59 -20.28
N ASP A 313 16.32 4.48 -19.59
CA ASP A 313 16.55 4.48 -18.15
C ASP A 313 17.80 5.32 -17.83
N GLY A 314 17.61 6.41 -17.10
CA GLY A 314 18.70 7.23 -16.57
C GLY A 314 19.14 6.75 -15.18
N ALA A 315 20.13 7.41 -14.60
CA ALA A 315 20.53 7.14 -13.22
C ALA A 315 19.39 7.50 -12.24
N GLY A 316 18.79 6.48 -11.60
CA GLY A 316 17.75 6.64 -10.57
C GLY A 316 16.31 6.67 -11.09
N THR A 317 15.44 7.48 -10.49
CA THR A 317 14.00 7.57 -10.85
C THR A 317 13.73 8.48 -12.06
N ARG A 318 14.76 9.19 -12.54
CA ARG A 318 14.68 10.11 -13.66
C ARG A 318 15.07 9.39 -14.95
N ARG A 319 14.32 9.65 -16.02
CA ARG A 319 14.62 9.08 -17.35
C ARG A 319 14.87 10.19 -18.35
N ASP A 320 15.67 9.86 -19.35
CA ASP A 320 15.85 10.74 -20.49
C ASP A 320 14.85 10.33 -21.59
N LEU A 321 14.31 11.32 -22.29
CA LEU A 321 13.43 11.12 -23.44
C LEU A 321 14.09 11.67 -24.69
N TYR A 322 14.25 10.80 -25.68
CA TYR A 322 14.77 11.16 -26.99
C TYR A 322 13.60 11.22 -27.97
N ILE A 323 13.51 12.31 -28.73
CA ILE A 323 12.52 12.52 -29.77
C ILE A 323 13.27 12.74 -31.09
N THR A 324 13.03 11.88 -32.06
CA THR A 324 13.61 11.94 -33.40
C THR A 324 12.55 12.42 -34.39
N LEU A 325 12.90 13.44 -35.17
CA LEU A 325 12.02 14.02 -36.19
C LEU A 325 12.18 13.27 -37.51
N ARG A 326 11.08 12.73 -38.05
CA ARG A 326 10.97 12.20 -39.41
C ARG A 326 9.90 12.97 -40.16
N ARG A 327 10.12 13.24 -41.44
CA ARG A 327 9.10 13.86 -42.30
C ARG A 327 8.61 12.79 -43.23
N LYS A 328 7.33 12.46 -43.15
CA LYS A 328 6.75 11.55 -44.13
C LYS A 328 6.94 12.23 -45.48
N PRO A 329 7.63 11.60 -46.47
CA PRO A 329 7.72 12.18 -47.79
C PRO A 329 6.30 12.47 -48.22
N ALA A 330 6.06 13.69 -48.71
CA ALA A 330 4.78 14.08 -49.28
C ALA A 330 4.56 13.15 -50.47
N GLY A 331 4.03 11.96 -50.17
CA GLY A 331 3.73 10.96 -51.14
C GLY A 331 2.72 11.61 -52.04
N LEU A 332 3.18 11.93 -53.25
CA LEU A 332 2.36 12.02 -54.45
C LEU A 332 1.10 11.21 -54.17
N SER A 333 -0.02 11.90 -53.94
CA SER A 333 -1.31 11.24 -53.96
C SER A 333 -1.40 10.73 -55.39
N LEU A 334 -0.96 9.48 -55.61
CA LEU A 334 -1.20 8.79 -56.86
C LEU A 334 -2.72 8.80 -56.98
N GLY A 335 -3.21 9.67 -57.85
CA GLY A 335 -4.60 9.70 -58.24
C GLY A 335 -5.00 8.28 -58.58
N GLY A 336 -6.15 7.87 -58.05
CA GLY A 336 -6.66 6.52 -58.19
C GLY A 336 -6.60 6.06 -59.64
N GLN A 337 -5.64 5.18 -59.93
CA GLN A 337 -5.76 4.25 -61.04
C GLN A 337 -6.50 3.03 -60.47
N PRO A 338 -7.69 2.69 -61.00
CA PRO A 338 -8.43 1.52 -60.54
C PRO A 338 -7.63 0.27 -60.91
N TYR A 339 -7.22 -0.51 -59.90
CA TYR A 339 -6.61 -1.81 -60.12
C TYR A 339 -7.61 -2.75 -60.82
N PRO A 340 -7.20 -3.50 -61.86
CA PRO A 340 -8.03 -4.53 -62.46
C PRO A 340 -8.21 -5.69 -61.48
N ALA A 341 -9.43 -6.21 -61.44
CA ALA A 341 -9.87 -7.29 -60.56
C ALA A 341 -8.95 -8.53 -60.65
N THR A 342 -8.43 -8.96 -59.51
CA THR A 342 -7.79 -10.26 -59.36
C THR A 342 -8.84 -11.38 -59.30
N PRO A 343 -8.59 -12.55 -59.94
CA PRO A 343 -9.55 -13.65 -59.99
C PRO A 343 -9.57 -14.45 -58.67
N PRO A 344 -10.68 -15.15 -58.37
CA PRO A 344 -10.91 -15.78 -57.08
C PRO A 344 -10.03 -17.03 -56.87
N THR A 345 -9.33 -17.06 -55.74
CA THR A 345 -8.58 -18.24 -55.28
C THR A 345 -9.52 -19.32 -54.75
N LYS A 346 -9.34 -20.54 -55.27
CA LYS A 346 -10.09 -21.74 -54.90
C LYS A 346 -9.93 -22.07 -53.41
N LYS A 347 -11.06 -22.26 -52.73
CA LYS A 347 -11.19 -22.92 -51.42
C LYS A 347 -10.49 -24.29 -51.45
N ARG A 348 -9.46 -24.46 -50.62
CA ARG A 348 -8.80 -25.73 -50.37
C ARG A 348 -9.47 -26.38 -49.15
N GLN A 349 -10.14 -27.50 -49.38
CA GLN A 349 -10.79 -28.31 -48.35
C GLN A 349 -9.73 -28.94 -47.43
N HIS A 350 -9.93 -28.85 -46.11
CA HIS A 350 -9.19 -29.62 -45.12
C HIS A 350 -9.86 -30.98 -44.93
N THR A 351 -9.22 -32.04 -45.41
CA THR A 351 -9.53 -33.43 -45.06
C THR A 351 -8.58 -33.89 -43.97
N HIS A 352 -9.12 -34.36 -42.83
CA HIS A 352 -8.39 -35.12 -41.83
C HIS A 352 -8.12 -36.55 -42.34
N PRO A 353 -6.97 -37.16 -42.02
CA PRO A 353 -6.91 -38.60 -41.89
C PRO A 353 -6.52 -39.00 -40.46
N SER A 354 -7.38 -39.82 -39.88
CA SER A 354 -7.07 -40.78 -38.83
C SER A 354 -6.09 -41.83 -39.37
N GLY A 355 -5.04 -42.14 -38.61
CA GLY A 355 -4.10 -43.21 -38.97
C GLY A 355 -3.24 -43.64 -37.79
N SER A 356 -3.60 -44.78 -37.22
CA SER A 356 -2.89 -45.55 -36.20
C SER A 356 -1.60 -46.20 -36.74
N GLY A 357 -0.59 -46.34 -35.86
CA GLY A 357 0.27 -47.52 -35.82
C GLY A 357 1.76 -47.33 -36.13
N GLY A 358 2.60 -47.88 -35.24
CA GLY A 358 3.78 -48.65 -35.67
C GLY A 358 5.17 -48.02 -35.48
N HIS A 359 5.86 -48.49 -34.45
CA HIS A 359 7.32 -48.63 -34.25
C HIS A 359 8.29 -48.14 -35.36
N LYS A 360 9.37 -47.43 -34.95
CA LYS A 360 10.76 -47.88 -35.14
C LYS A 360 11.78 -47.00 -34.39
N LEU A 361 12.76 -47.70 -33.81
CA LEU A 361 14.00 -47.22 -33.22
C LEU A 361 14.86 -46.51 -34.27
N GLY A 362 15.54 -45.42 -33.87
CA GLY A 362 16.50 -44.72 -34.71
C GLY A 362 17.40 -43.81 -33.88
N ALA A 363 18.59 -44.30 -33.57
CA ALA A 363 19.67 -43.56 -32.93
C ALA A 363 20.13 -42.37 -33.80
N SER A 364 20.48 -41.25 -33.17
CA SER A 364 21.26 -40.20 -33.83
C SER A 364 22.21 -39.50 -32.86
N ALA A 365 23.47 -39.93 -33.01
CA ALA A 365 24.70 -39.15 -33.05
C ALA A 365 24.84 -37.89 -32.19
N LYS A 366 25.72 -38.03 -31.19
CA LYS A 366 26.46 -36.97 -30.49
C LYS A 366 27.24 -36.11 -31.48
N LYS A 367 27.12 -34.79 -31.37
CA LYS A 367 28.05 -33.81 -31.97
C LYS A 367 29.06 -33.35 -30.90
N PRO A 368 30.37 -33.45 -31.14
CA PRO A 368 31.39 -32.95 -30.22
C PRO A 368 31.57 -31.43 -30.41
N ARG A 369 31.62 -30.69 -29.32
CA ARG A 369 32.06 -29.29 -29.31
C ARG A 369 33.56 -29.27 -28.99
N SER A 370 34.31 -28.79 -29.97
CA SER A 370 35.75 -28.66 -30.00
C SER A 370 36.28 -27.71 -28.91
N SER A 371 37.32 -28.20 -28.25
CA SER A 371 38.31 -27.46 -27.48
C SER A 371 39.08 -26.46 -28.35
N GLY A 372 39.27 -25.24 -27.84
CA GLY A 372 40.22 -24.26 -28.33
C GLY A 372 41.05 -23.72 -27.16
N THR A 373 42.27 -24.22 -27.02
CA THR A 373 43.37 -23.78 -26.16
C THR A 373 43.89 -22.41 -26.61
N ALA A 374 44.00 -21.43 -25.71
CA ALA A 374 45.24 -20.98 -25.06
C ALA A 374 46.31 -20.40 -26.00
N ALA A 375 46.49 -19.07 -25.96
CA ALA A 375 47.77 -18.36 -26.15
C ALA A 375 47.60 -16.86 -25.90
N ALA A 376 48.08 -16.36 -24.76
CA ALA A 376 48.71 -15.03 -24.59
C ALA A 376 49.02 -14.81 -23.10
N SER A 377 50.15 -15.37 -22.66
CA SER A 377 50.80 -15.00 -21.41
C SER A 377 51.74 -13.82 -21.63
N ALA A 378 51.90 -13.03 -20.55
CA ALA A 378 53.06 -12.22 -20.20
C ALA A 378 53.23 -10.84 -20.87
N ALA A 379 52.87 -9.78 -20.13
CA ALA A 379 53.69 -8.58 -20.01
C ALA A 379 53.31 -7.74 -18.77
N LEU A 380 54.34 -7.39 -18.00
CA LEU A 380 54.43 -6.35 -16.96
C LEU A 380 53.78 -6.57 -15.59
N ALA A 381 54.58 -7.20 -14.73
CA ALA A 381 54.74 -6.78 -13.34
C ALA A 381 55.41 -5.39 -13.27
N ARG A 382 54.89 -4.50 -12.40
CA ARG A 382 55.56 -3.42 -11.63
C ARG A 382 54.58 -2.27 -11.37
N PHE A 383 54.01 -2.19 -10.16
CA PHE A 383 53.89 -0.97 -9.32
C PHE A 383 52.95 -1.22 -8.13
N GLU A 384 53.48 -1.64 -6.97
CA GLU A 384 52.83 -1.40 -5.67
C GLU A 384 53.93 -1.23 -4.61
N GLN A 385 54.35 0.02 -4.38
CA GLN A 385 54.98 0.50 -3.15
C GLN A 385 54.58 1.98 -2.95
N ASN A 386 54.38 2.35 -1.68
CA ASN A 386 54.00 3.65 -1.07
C ASN A 386 52.51 3.85 -0.78
N THR A 387 52.03 4.22 0.41
CA THR A 387 52.55 4.37 1.79
C THR A 387 51.32 4.55 2.70
N PRO A 388 51.39 4.28 4.01
CA PRO A 388 50.29 4.48 4.96
C PRO A 388 50.22 5.93 5.45
N ASN A 389 49.03 6.53 5.44
CA ASN A 389 48.83 7.86 5.98
C ASN A 389 48.50 7.78 7.48
N GLN A 390 49.45 8.24 8.29
CA GLN A 390 49.29 8.50 9.72
C GLN A 390 48.31 9.66 9.94
N SER A 391 47.50 9.59 11.00
CA SER A 391 46.90 10.78 11.60
C SER A 391 47.04 10.67 13.12
N PRO A 392 47.37 11.77 13.80
CA PRO A 392 47.91 11.72 15.15
C PRO A 392 46.83 11.67 16.23
N ASP A 393 47.18 10.93 17.28
CA ASP A 393 46.65 11.02 18.63
C ASP A 393 46.56 12.46 19.13
N LYS A 394 45.39 12.82 19.65
CA LYS A 394 45.26 13.71 20.80
C LYS A 394 44.30 13.08 21.78
N GLY A 395 44.88 12.62 22.89
CA GLY A 395 44.17 11.97 23.97
C GLY A 395 43.42 12.92 24.90
N ALA A 396 42.66 12.24 25.77
CA ALA A 396 42.23 12.60 27.11
C ALA A 396 41.28 13.81 27.27
N SER A 397 40.05 13.53 27.71
CA SER A 397 39.69 13.71 29.12
C SER A 397 38.23 13.33 29.34
N LEU A 398 38.01 12.27 30.12
CA LEU A 398 36.71 11.88 30.64
C LEU A 398 36.34 12.85 31.76
N SER A 399 35.22 13.58 31.60
CA SER A 399 34.56 14.29 32.69
C SER A 399 33.27 13.54 33.07
N PRO A 400 32.95 13.45 34.37
CA PRO A 400 31.79 12.71 34.87
C PRO A 400 30.49 13.48 34.64
N ILE A 401 29.42 12.75 34.31
CA ILE A 401 28.05 13.25 34.22
C ILE A 401 27.56 13.54 35.65
N PRO A 402 27.14 14.77 36.00
CA PRO A 402 26.53 15.03 37.29
C PRO A 402 25.05 14.65 37.29
N SER A 403 24.68 13.92 38.32
CA SER A 403 23.31 13.67 38.77
C SER A 403 22.60 15.00 39.10
N HIS A 404 21.48 15.28 38.45
CA HIS A 404 20.48 16.25 38.92
C HIS A 404 19.17 15.48 39.07
N GLN A 405 18.81 15.12 40.30
CA GLN A 405 18.01 15.91 41.26
C GLN A 405 16.54 16.05 40.85
N ILE A 406 15.74 15.25 41.54
CA ILE A 406 14.32 15.43 41.79
C ILE A 406 14.15 16.80 42.44
N VAL A 407 13.33 17.66 41.83
CA VAL A 407 12.79 18.86 42.49
C VAL A 407 11.31 18.57 42.75
N GLU A 408 11.05 18.36 44.03
CA GLU A 408 9.74 18.41 44.66
C GLU A 408 9.40 19.88 45.00
N LEU A 409 8.11 20.20 44.86
CA LEU A 409 7.33 21.24 45.55
C LEU A 409 7.63 22.72 45.26
N ASN A 410 6.59 23.45 44.80
CA ASN A 410 5.84 24.29 45.73
C ASN A 410 4.53 24.83 45.13
N ASP A 411 3.51 24.76 45.99
CA ASP A 411 2.25 25.49 45.99
C ASP A 411 2.46 27.01 46.03
N SER A 412 1.49 27.75 45.48
CA SER A 412 1.00 29.10 45.89
C SER A 412 -0.13 29.44 44.91
N ASP A 413 -1.40 29.35 45.32
CA ASP A 413 -2.19 30.34 46.07
C ASP A 413 -2.63 31.56 45.23
N ASP A 414 -3.95 31.78 45.27
CA ASP A 414 -4.73 33.02 45.07
C ASP A 414 -4.66 33.70 43.68
N GLU A 415 -5.74 34.14 43.03
CA GLU A 415 -6.85 34.91 43.56
C GLU A 415 -8.18 34.64 42.83
N GLU A 416 -9.20 34.61 43.68
CA GLU A 416 -10.61 34.97 43.53
C GLU A 416 -10.84 36.28 42.76
N GLU A 417 -11.77 36.32 41.79
CA GLU A 417 -12.58 37.53 41.59
C GLU A 417 -13.97 37.22 41.02
N ASP A 418 -14.93 37.35 41.91
CA ASP A 418 -16.38 37.48 41.70
C ASP A 418 -16.73 38.63 40.75
N ARG A 419 -17.57 38.38 39.73
CA ARG A 419 -18.58 39.37 39.28
C ARG A 419 -19.92 38.73 38.93
N LYS A 420 -20.89 39.01 39.80
CA LYS A 420 -22.34 38.74 39.70
C LYS A 420 -23.06 39.70 38.71
N PRO A 421 -24.36 39.43 38.41
CA PRO A 421 -25.03 39.79 37.16
C PRO A 421 -26.03 40.95 37.26
N ALA A 422 -26.44 41.47 36.09
CA ALA A 422 -27.66 42.25 35.85
C ALA A 422 -27.87 42.30 34.32
N ALA A 423 -29.04 42.38 33.70
CA ALA A 423 -30.45 42.25 34.04
C ALA A 423 -31.19 42.08 32.69
N LYS A 424 -32.44 41.59 32.74
CA LYS A 424 -33.36 41.43 31.59
C LYS A 424 -33.70 42.79 30.94
N PRO A 425 -34.28 42.80 29.73
CA PRO A 425 -35.74 42.94 29.69
C PRO A 425 -36.48 42.06 28.67
N SER A 426 -37.78 42.06 28.87
CA SER A 426 -38.88 41.26 28.32
C SER A 426 -39.47 41.85 27.03
N THR A 427 -39.87 41.00 26.08
CA THR A 427 -41.03 41.17 25.17
C THR A 427 -41.20 39.84 24.38
N ALA A 428 -42.23 39.03 24.63
CA ALA A 428 -43.62 39.12 24.16
C ALA A 428 -43.90 38.37 22.83
N VAL A 429 -44.68 37.28 22.97
CA VAL A 429 -45.75 36.79 22.06
C VAL A 429 -45.36 36.18 20.70
N SER A 430 -45.48 34.85 20.60
CA SER A 430 -46.44 34.20 19.68
C SER A 430 -46.53 32.69 19.93
N ALA A 431 -47.75 32.23 20.16
CA ALA A 431 -48.12 30.84 20.36
C ALA A 431 -48.06 30.02 19.06
N PRO A 432 -47.75 28.72 19.14
CA PRO A 432 -48.20 27.75 18.14
C PRO A 432 -49.40 26.93 18.65
N PRO A 433 -50.32 26.52 17.76
CA PRO A 433 -51.54 25.82 18.13
C PRO A 433 -51.32 24.37 18.55
N SER A 434 -52.18 23.95 19.47
CA SER A 434 -52.28 22.63 20.06
C SER A 434 -52.81 21.55 19.11
N LEU A 435 -52.17 20.39 19.19
CA LEU A 435 -52.72 19.02 19.22
C LEU A 435 -53.70 18.55 18.14
N SER A 436 -53.34 17.43 17.52
CA SER A 436 -54.28 16.33 17.25
C SER A 436 -53.59 14.98 17.53
N PRO A 437 -54.34 13.96 17.95
CA PRO A 437 -53.81 12.82 18.70
C PRO A 437 -53.33 11.65 17.84
N ILE A 438 -52.37 10.93 18.41
CA ILE A 438 -51.77 9.68 17.96
C ILE A 438 -52.82 8.54 18.04
N PRO A 439 -53.06 7.77 16.98
CA PRO A 439 -53.76 6.49 17.10
C PRO A 439 -52.78 5.42 17.63
N SER A 440 -53.10 4.92 18.82
CA SER A 440 -52.49 3.76 19.46
C SER A 440 -52.64 2.52 18.58
N HIS A 441 -51.53 2.02 18.02
CA HIS A 441 -51.48 0.68 17.47
C HIS A 441 -50.70 -0.25 18.40
N GLN A 442 -51.40 -1.34 18.70
CA GLN A 442 -51.12 -2.46 19.58
C GLN A 442 -49.67 -2.95 19.56
N ILE A 443 -49.12 -3.10 20.76
CA ILE A 443 -48.04 -4.01 21.08
C ILE A 443 -48.64 -5.42 20.94
N VAL A 444 -48.20 -6.17 19.92
CA VAL A 444 -48.38 -7.62 19.88
C VAL A 444 -47.08 -8.22 20.37
N GLU A 445 -47.09 -8.67 21.63
CA GLU A 445 -46.15 -9.66 22.12
C GLU A 445 -46.39 -10.96 21.34
N LEU A 446 -45.38 -11.40 20.58
CA LEU A 446 -45.23 -12.79 20.19
C LEU A 446 -43.99 -13.32 20.89
N ASN A 447 -44.24 -13.92 22.06
CA ASN A 447 -43.49 -15.09 22.51
C ASN A 447 -43.95 -16.32 21.71
N ASP A 448 -43.14 -17.37 21.79
CA ASP A 448 -43.29 -18.71 21.17
C ASP A 448 -42.74 -18.75 19.73
N SER A 449 -41.95 -19.73 19.30
CA SER A 449 -41.58 -21.03 19.85
C SER A 449 -40.48 -21.67 18.97
N GLU A 450 -39.88 -22.74 19.50
CA GLU A 450 -39.30 -23.89 18.78
C GLU A 450 -37.91 -23.72 18.15
N ASP A 451 -36.86 -24.32 18.72
CA ASP A 451 -36.51 -25.76 18.67
C ASP A 451 -36.36 -26.29 17.23
N GLU A 452 -35.16 -26.15 16.68
CA GLU A 452 -34.61 -27.15 15.75
C GLU A 452 -33.17 -27.50 16.16
N GLU A 453 -33.11 -28.52 17.01
CA GLU A 453 -31.93 -29.32 17.33
C GLU A 453 -31.67 -30.26 16.15
N GLU A 454 -30.82 -29.87 15.19
CA GLU A 454 -30.47 -30.73 14.06
C GLU A 454 -29.25 -31.61 14.39
N ASP A 455 -29.57 -32.87 14.65
CA ASP A 455 -28.71 -34.05 14.76
C ASP A 455 -27.50 -34.04 13.81
N ARG A 456 -26.29 -33.92 14.39
CA ARG A 456 -25.05 -34.33 13.73
C ARG A 456 -24.34 -35.42 14.52
N LYS A 457 -24.61 -36.66 14.07
CA LYS A 457 -23.82 -37.89 14.27
C LYS A 457 -22.31 -37.62 14.49
N PRO A 458 -21.72 -38.04 15.62
CA PRO A 458 -20.26 -38.12 15.73
C PRO A 458 -19.75 -39.44 15.14
N ALA A 459 -18.88 -39.33 14.14
CA ALA A 459 -18.12 -40.45 13.60
C ALA A 459 -16.98 -40.84 14.56
N ALA A 460 -16.87 -42.16 14.75
CA ALA A 460 -15.89 -42.95 15.48
C ALA A 460 -14.50 -42.33 15.75
N LYS A 461 -14.12 -42.38 17.04
CA LYS A 461 -12.75 -42.31 17.55
C LYS A 461 -11.97 -43.58 17.12
N PRO A 462 -10.69 -43.47 16.74
CA PRO A 462 -9.72 -44.52 17.01
C PRO A 462 -9.01 -44.25 18.34
N SER A 463 -8.97 -45.31 19.15
CA SER A 463 -8.29 -45.45 20.43
C SER A 463 -6.79 -45.25 20.28
N THR A 464 -6.20 -44.31 21.03
CA THR A 464 -4.76 -44.21 21.21
C THR A 464 -4.44 -44.42 22.68
N ALA A 465 -3.71 -45.49 22.96
CA ALA A 465 -3.27 -45.90 24.28
C ALA A 465 -2.40 -44.81 24.93
N VAL A 466 -2.76 -44.47 26.16
CA VAL A 466 -1.99 -43.64 27.07
C VAL A 466 -0.81 -44.47 27.57
N SER A 467 0.40 -44.12 27.14
CA SER A 467 1.64 -44.65 27.71
C SER A 467 2.06 -43.75 28.88
N ALA A 468 2.31 -44.38 30.03
CA ALA A 468 2.66 -43.75 31.30
C ALA A 468 3.98 -42.95 31.22
N PRO A 469 4.14 -41.88 32.02
CA PRO A 469 5.41 -41.18 32.15
C PRO A 469 6.41 -41.97 33.01
N PRO A 470 7.71 -42.01 32.66
CA PRO A 470 8.73 -42.58 33.51
C PRO A 470 9.01 -41.67 34.72
N SER A 471 9.01 -42.31 35.89
CA SER A 471 9.45 -41.82 37.19
C SER A 471 10.85 -41.20 37.13
N LEU A 472 10.95 -39.93 37.52
CA LEU A 472 12.21 -39.22 37.75
C LEU A 472 12.92 -39.80 38.97
N SER A 473 14.09 -40.39 38.72
CA SER A 473 15.06 -40.82 39.72
C SER A 473 15.75 -39.63 40.37
N SER A 474 15.95 -39.78 41.67
CA SER A 474 16.65 -38.93 42.64
C SER A 474 17.91 -38.21 42.14
N ILE A 475 18.00 -36.92 42.46
CA ILE A 475 19.22 -36.11 42.42
C ILE A 475 19.96 -36.30 43.75
N PRO A 476 21.26 -36.67 43.76
CA PRO A 476 22.06 -36.68 44.97
C PRO A 476 22.57 -35.28 45.32
N SER A 477 22.34 -34.90 46.58
CA SER A 477 22.91 -33.73 47.24
C SER A 477 24.44 -33.74 47.19
N HIS A 478 25.04 -32.73 46.57
CA HIS A 478 26.46 -32.46 46.72
C HIS A 478 26.69 -31.72 48.04
N GLN A 479 27.46 -32.37 48.92
CA GLN A 479 28.01 -31.78 50.14
C GLN A 479 28.95 -30.63 49.80
N MET A 480 28.77 -29.52 50.53
CA MET A 480 29.82 -28.54 50.78
C MET A 480 30.89 -29.20 51.65
N VAL A 481 32.15 -29.04 51.25
CA VAL A 481 33.32 -29.19 52.11
C VAL A 481 34.15 -27.92 51.93
N ASP A 482 34.63 -27.42 53.05
CA ASP A 482 35.37 -26.16 53.28
C ASP A 482 36.57 -25.91 52.35
#